data_AF-A0A0F8WG64-F1
#
_entry.id   AF-A0A0F8WG64-F1
#
_cell.length_a   1.000
_cell.length_b   1.000
_cell.length_c   1.000
_cell.angle_alpha   90.00
_cell.angle_beta   90.00
_cell.angle_gamma   90.00
#
_symmetry.space_group_name_H-M   'P 1'
#
loop_
_entity.id
_entity.type
_entity.pdbx_description
1 polymer ?
#
loop_
_entity_poly.entity_id
_entity_poly.type
_entity_poly.pdbx_seq_one_letter_code
_entity_poly.pdbx_strand_id
1 'polypeptide(L)'
;MGRYRGETWRVPANRGGWNANPNTDLIPAESMPEAININLHNGGRETRGGTEEVNGTPISGSPRIMGIFQFRKKNGNTFIVTATTDGKIQKDYATDLKTGLATGKFSSFVVFNDHLYICNEADMPQKWDGVSTSTYPIGGAPHPATACVGALAGAGAGNVDDGTHSYKVTFVTAEGETDPNIKSNVVTVADKATDGQVNLTSIPLGPTSGGPTVTDRKIYRTVAGDTGNWKLLTTIADNTTTTYTDNTA
;
A
#
# COMPACT_ATOMS: atom_id res chain seq x y z
N MET A 1 -55.94 60.04 11.17
CA MET A 1 -54.80 59.31 10.57
C MET A 1 -54.13 58.47 11.65
N GLY A 2 -54.39 57.15 11.67
CA GLY A 2 -53.70 56.24 12.59
C GLY A 2 -52.24 56.10 12.17
N ARG A 3 -51.31 56.52 13.04
CA ARG A 3 -49.87 56.35 12.80
C ARG A 3 -49.54 54.86 12.92
N TYR A 4 -49.06 54.25 11.85
CA TYR A 4 -48.54 52.88 11.88
C TYR A 4 -47.40 52.79 12.90
N ARG A 5 -47.56 51.94 13.92
CA ARG A 5 -46.48 51.52 14.82
C ARG A 5 -45.93 50.19 14.29
N GLY A 6 -45.02 50.25 13.33
CA GLY A 6 -44.32 49.07 12.85
C GLY A 6 -43.14 48.74 13.73
N GLU A 7 -42.97 47.47 14.07
CA GLU A 7 -41.73 46.94 14.63
C GLU A 7 -40.86 46.41 13.50
N THR A 8 -39.56 46.73 13.51
CA THR A 8 -38.60 46.21 12.54
C THR A 8 -38.13 44.83 13.00
N TRP A 9 -38.59 43.79 12.32
CA TRP A 9 -38.08 42.43 12.50
C TRP A 9 -36.82 42.24 11.65
N ARG A 10 -35.67 42.01 12.30
CA ARG A 10 -34.45 41.56 11.62
C ARG A 10 -34.43 40.04 11.62
N VAL A 11 -34.48 39.44 10.44
CA VAL A 11 -34.19 38.01 10.28
C VAL A 11 -32.69 37.84 10.11
N PRO A 12 -31.96 37.26 11.08
CA PRO A 12 -30.53 37.04 10.95
C PRO A 12 -30.27 35.99 9.87
N ALA A 13 -29.79 36.42 8.71
CA ALA A 13 -29.59 35.56 7.55
C ALA A 13 -28.47 34.51 7.76
N ASN A 14 -27.56 34.74 8.70
CA ASN A 14 -26.43 33.87 9.04
C ASN A 14 -26.74 32.82 10.12
N ARG A 15 -27.99 32.74 10.58
CA ARG A 15 -28.45 31.79 11.61
C ARG A 15 -29.64 30.99 11.08
N GLY A 16 -29.93 29.90 11.77
CA GLY A 16 -30.99 28.97 11.41
C GLY A 16 -30.44 27.73 10.70
N GLY A 17 -31.17 27.27 9.68
CA GLY A 17 -30.95 26.00 9.01
C GLY A 17 -32.24 25.21 8.89
N TRP A 18 -32.13 23.97 8.42
CA TRP A 18 -33.28 23.12 8.27
C TRP A 18 -33.90 22.77 9.63
N ASN A 19 -35.22 22.94 9.74
CA ASN A 19 -36.00 22.55 10.90
C ASN A 19 -37.08 21.57 10.46
N ALA A 20 -37.03 20.35 10.98
CA ALA A 20 -37.95 19.27 10.63
C ALA A 20 -39.28 19.31 11.40
N ASN A 21 -39.57 20.39 12.14
CA ASN A 21 -40.83 20.51 12.87
C ASN A 21 -42.01 20.58 11.88
N PRO A 22 -42.97 19.63 11.92
CA PRO A 22 -44.11 19.64 11.02
C PRO A 22 -45.08 20.80 11.29
N ASN A 23 -45.03 21.39 12.50
CA ASN A 23 -45.82 22.55 12.84
C ASN A 23 -45.05 23.83 12.48
N THR A 24 -45.42 24.45 11.37
CA THR A 24 -44.79 25.66 10.83
C THR A 24 -44.87 26.85 11.78
N ASP A 25 -45.88 26.90 12.65
CA ASP A 25 -46.07 28.00 13.59
C ASP A 25 -45.05 27.97 14.74
N LEU A 26 -44.43 26.81 14.95
CA LEU A 26 -43.37 26.61 15.95
C LEU A 26 -41.97 26.74 15.35
N ILE A 27 -41.85 27.01 14.05
CA ILE A 27 -40.57 27.20 13.39
C ILE A 27 -40.07 28.63 13.68
N PRO A 28 -38.88 28.80 14.27
CA PRO A 28 -38.28 30.11 14.47
C PRO A 28 -38.12 30.86 13.13
N ALA A 29 -38.26 32.18 13.16
CA ALA A 29 -38.22 33.01 11.94
C ALA A 29 -36.87 32.90 11.16
N GLU A 30 -35.80 32.52 11.85
CA GLU A 30 -34.48 32.26 11.25
C GLU A 30 -34.34 30.87 10.60
N SER A 31 -35.20 29.90 10.92
CA SER A 31 -35.16 28.53 10.41
C SER A 31 -35.90 28.36 9.07
N MET A 32 -35.63 27.25 8.39
CA MET A 32 -36.24 26.93 7.09
C MET A 32 -36.93 25.57 7.16
N PRO A 33 -38.20 25.46 6.73
CA PRO A 33 -38.87 24.15 6.61
C PRO A 33 -38.26 23.31 5.47
N GLU A 34 -37.73 23.97 4.44
CA GLU A 34 -37.08 23.35 3.29
C GLU A 34 -35.79 24.10 2.95
N ALA A 35 -34.67 23.39 2.90
CA ALA A 35 -33.37 23.96 2.56
C ALA A 35 -32.51 22.91 1.84
N ILE A 36 -32.13 23.18 0.59
CA ILE A 36 -31.22 22.33 -0.20
C ILE A 36 -30.13 23.18 -0.83
N ASN A 37 -28.89 22.67 -0.85
CA ASN A 37 -27.74 23.31 -1.51
C ASN A 37 -27.51 24.78 -1.11
N ILE A 38 -27.76 25.14 0.14
CA ILE A 38 -27.46 26.47 0.68
C ILE A 38 -26.23 26.46 1.58
N ASN A 39 -25.60 27.63 1.71
CA ASN A 39 -24.55 27.92 2.67
C ASN A 39 -24.98 29.09 3.57
N LEU A 40 -24.65 29.02 4.86
CA LEU A 40 -24.99 30.02 5.88
C LEU A 40 -23.75 30.79 6.39
N HIS A 41 -22.64 30.73 5.65
CA HIS A 41 -21.41 31.46 5.97
C HIS A 41 -21.48 32.94 5.52
N ASN A 42 -20.45 33.72 5.85
CA ASN A 42 -20.27 35.11 5.39
C ASN A 42 -21.41 36.09 5.75
N GLY A 43 -22.15 35.82 6.82
CA GLY A 43 -23.19 36.73 7.27
C GLY A 43 -24.50 36.66 6.46
N GLY A 44 -24.61 35.73 5.50
CA GLY A 44 -25.73 35.65 4.56
C GLY A 44 -26.16 34.23 4.24
N ARG A 45 -27.12 34.14 3.30
CA ARG A 45 -27.61 32.89 2.71
C ARG A 45 -27.20 32.91 1.25
N GLU A 46 -26.39 31.95 0.85
CA GLU A 46 -25.90 31.86 -0.53
C GLU A 46 -26.06 30.43 -1.05
N THR A 47 -26.02 30.27 -2.37
CA THR A 47 -25.94 28.94 -2.97
C THR A 47 -24.63 28.29 -2.57
N ARG A 48 -24.66 27.00 -2.20
CA ARG A 48 -23.45 26.22 -1.94
C ARG A 48 -22.50 26.32 -3.15
N GLY A 49 -21.20 26.40 -2.89
CA GLY A 49 -20.19 26.37 -3.93
C GLY A 49 -20.33 25.17 -4.86
N GLY A 50 -19.92 25.34 -6.11
CA GLY A 50 -19.96 24.28 -7.12
C GLY A 50 -19.14 23.05 -6.71
N THR A 51 -19.46 21.90 -7.29
CA THR A 51 -18.70 20.66 -7.16
C THR A 51 -17.95 20.38 -8.45
N GLU A 52 -16.71 19.93 -8.35
CA GLU A 52 -15.90 19.48 -9.48
C GLU A 52 -15.68 17.97 -9.42
N GLU A 53 -15.69 17.31 -10.57
CA GLU A 53 -15.33 15.91 -10.69
C GLU A 53 -13.81 15.76 -10.67
N VAL A 54 -13.29 15.18 -9.59
CA VAL A 54 -11.83 15.04 -9.39
C VAL A 54 -11.26 13.80 -10.09
N ASN A 55 -12.13 12.84 -10.45
CA ASN A 55 -11.73 11.61 -11.12
C ASN A 55 -12.49 11.45 -12.44
N GLY A 56 -12.02 12.10 -13.51
CA GLY A 56 -12.68 12.10 -14.82
C GLY A 56 -12.62 10.77 -15.59
N THR A 57 -12.03 9.72 -15.02
CA THR A 57 -12.05 8.36 -15.60
C THR A 57 -12.36 7.35 -14.51
N PRO A 58 -13.30 6.41 -14.73
CA PRO A 58 -13.58 5.36 -13.76
C PRO A 58 -12.32 4.58 -13.40
N ILE A 59 -12.21 4.21 -12.12
CA ILE A 59 -11.15 3.31 -11.67
C ILE A 59 -11.21 2.04 -12.51
N SER A 60 -10.06 1.59 -13.01
CA SER A 60 -9.97 0.40 -13.86
C SER A 60 -10.66 -0.81 -13.23
N GLY A 61 -11.54 -1.46 -13.98
CA GLY A 61 -12.38 -2.57 -13.50
C GLY A 61 -13.66 -2.15 -12.78
N SER A 62 -13.91 -0.85 -12.64
CA SER A 62 -15.07 -0.25 -11.96
C SER A 62 -15.39 -0.88 -10.60
N PRO A 63 -14.41 -1.09 -9.70
CA PRO A 63 -14.65 -1.70 -8.42
C PRO A 63 -15.48 -0.78 -7.51
N ARG A 64 -16.21 -1.37 -6.56
CA ARG A 64 -16.82 -0.60 -5.47
C ARG A 64 -15.72 -0.06 -4.55
N ILE A 65 -15.85 1.20 -4.11
CA ILE A 65 -15.01 1.77 -3.08
C ILE A 65 -15.42 1.19 -1.72
N MET A 66 -14.45 0.56 -1.06
CA MET A 66 -14.60 -0.10 0.24
C MET A 66 -13.98 0.70 1.39
N GLY A 67 -13.42 1.87 1.08
CA GLY A 67 -12.89 2.81 2.05
C GLY A 67 -12.19 3.96 1.31
N ILE A 68 -12.35 5.17 1.82
CA ILE A 68 -11.68 6.37 1.30
C ILE A 68 -11.12 7.17 2.45
N PHE A 69 -9.89 7.66 2.29
CA PHE A 69 -9.23 8.45 3.31
C PHE A 69 -8.31 9.49 2.69
N GLN A 70 -8.36 10.71 3.21
CA GLN A 70 -7.42 11.77 2.82
C GLN A 70 -6.19 11.71 3.74
N PHE A 71 -5.08 11.18 3.22
CA PHE A 71 -3.82 11.15 3.93
C PHE A 71 -3.08 12.47 3.77
N ARG A 72 -2.87 13.20 4.87
CA ARG A 72 -2.09 14.43 4.90
C ARG A 72 -0.81 14.24 5.72
N LYS A 73 0.33 14.59 5.15
CA LYS A 73 1.64 14.57 5.82
C LYS A 73 1.94 15.93 6.44
N LYS A 74 2.82 15.95 7.44
CA LYS A 74 3.30 17.19 8.09
C LYS A 74 3.94 18.18 7.13
N ASN A 75 4.54 17.70 6.03
CA ASN A 75 5.13 18.55 5.00
C ASN A 75 4.10 19.22 4.06
N GLY A 76 2.79 18.98 4.27
CA GLY A 76 1.72 19.54 3.46
C GLY A 76 1.29 18.69 2.26
N ASN A 77 2.02 17.61 1.94
CA ASN A 77 1.60 16.69 0.87
C ASN A 77 0.30 15.99 1.28
N THR A 78 -0.63 15.89 0.34
CA THR A 78 -1.92 15.23 0.55
C THR A 78 -2.22 14.23 -0.55
N PHE A 79 -2.79 13.09 -0.18
CA PHE A 79 -3.17 12.02 -1.08
C PHE A 79 -4.59 11.57 -0.78
N ILE A 80 -5.32 11.14 -1.80
CA ILE A 80 -6.59 10.44 -1.61
C ILE A 80 -6.34 8.96 -1.78
N VAL A 81 -6.48 8.21 -0.69
CA VAL A 81 -6.26 6.76 -0.68
C VAL A 81 -7.60 6.06 -0.69
N THR A 82 -7.75 5.10 -1.61
CA THR A 82 -8.97 4.33 -1.81
C THR A 82 -8.68 2.84 -1.71
N ALA A 83 -9.50 2.14 -0.92
CA ALA A 83 -9.58 0.68 -0.93
C ALA A 83 -10.72 0.24 -1.83
N THR A 84 -10.52 -0.82 -2.60
CA THR A 84 -11.46 -1.27 -3.63
C THR A 84 -11.89 -2.73 -3.40
N THR A 85 -13.06 -3.09 -3.93
CA THR A 85 -13.66 -4.42 -3.72
C THR A 85 -12.85 -5.58 -4.30
N ASP A 86 -11.96 -5.32 -5.24
CA ASP A 86 -11.03 -6.28 -5.86
C ASP A 86 -9.73 -6.47 -5.04
N GLY A 87 -9.68 -5.95 -3.81
CA GLY A 87 -8.55 -6.17 -2.91
C GLY A 87 -7.34 -5.30 -3.24
N LYS A 88 -7.58 -4.08 -3.74
CA LYS A 88 -6.52 -3.11 -4.00
C LYS A 88 -6.57 -1.92 -3.05
N ILE A 89 -5.39 -1.34 -2.85
CA ILE A 89 -5.21 -0.01 -2.28
C ILE A 89 -4.64 0.87 -3.39
N GLN A 90 -5.24 2.02 -3.61
CA GLN A 90 -4.84 2.97 -4.65
C GLN A 90 -4.62 4.36 -4.06
N LYS A 91 -3.77 5.16 -4.69
CA LYS A 91 -3.70 6.60 -4.48
C LYS A 91 -4.19 7.36 -5.70
N ASP A 92 -4.84 8.48 -5.42
CA ASP A 92 -5.32 9.47 -6.40
C ASP A 92 -6.05 8.79 -7.58
N TYR A 93 -6.86 7.78 -7.23
CA TYR A 93 -7.79 7.03 -8.09
C TYR A 93 -7.18 6.20 -9.24
N ALA A 94 -5.88 6.29 -9.48
CA ALA A 94 -5.25 5.65 -10.65
C ALA A 94 -4.05 4.77 -10.30
N THR A 95 -3.31 5.10 -9.24
CA THR A 95 -2.06 4.39 -8.95
C THR A 95 -2.29 3.29 -7.92
N ASP A 96 -2.19 2.04 -8.36
CA ASP A 96 -2.22 0.87 -7.48
C ASP A 96 -0.99 0.88 -6.54
N LEU A 97 -1.23 1.03 -5.24
CA LEU A 97 -0.21 0.86 -4.19
C LEU A 97 -0.13 -0.60 -3.72
N LYS A 98 -1.24 -1.33 -3.79
CA LYS A 98 -1.28 -2.74 -3.40
C LYS A 98 -2.34 -3.47 -4.18
N THR A 99 -2.07 -4.73 -4.49
CA THR A 99 -3.02 -5.68 -5.07
C THR A 99 -2.96 -6.99 -4.27
N GLY A 100 -3.97 -7.84 -4.46
CA GLY A 100 -3.99 -9.19 -3.88
C GLY A 100 -4.36 -9.24 -2.40
N LEU A 101 -4.92 -8.17 -1.83
CA LEU A 101 -5.58 -8.25 -0.52
C LEU A 101 -6.89 -9.02 -0.67
N ALA A 102 -7.43 -9.51 0.44
CA ALA A 102 -8.73 -10.15 0.51
C ALA A 102 -9.82 -9.25 -0.12
N THR A 103 -10.58 -9.82 -1.04
CA THR A 103 -11.62 -9.12 -1.80
C THR A 103 -12.86 -8.87 -0.95
N GLY A 104 -13.63 -7.83 -1.31
CA GLY A 104 -14.90 -7.50 -0.66
C GLY A 104 -14.79 -7.03 0.80
N LYS A 105 -13.60 -6.65 1.27
CA LYS A 105 -13.36 -6.18 2.64
C LYS A 105 -13.38 -4.67 2.74
N PHE A 106 -14.04 -4.14 3.77
CA PHE A 106 -13.93 -2.74 4.15
C PHE A 106 -12.54 -2.45 4.70
N SER A 107 -12.01 -1.26 4.43
CA SER A 107 -10.72 -0.83 4.97
C SER A 107 -10.89 0.36 5.90
N SER A 108 -10.21 0.30 7.03
CA SER A 108 -10.03 1.39 7.97
C SER A 108 -8.64 2.00 7.83
N PHE A 109 -8.53 3.29 8.11
CA PHE A 109 -7.34 4.09 7.89
C PHE A 109 -7.01 4.90 9.14
N VAL A 110 -5.73 4.97 9.50
CA VAL A 110 -5.25 5.87 10.56
C VAL A 110 -3.89 6.43 10.19
N VAL A 111 -3.63 7.66 10.59
CA VAL A 111 -2.34 8.32 10.37
C VAL A 111 -1.59 8.43 11.69
N PHE A 112 -0.33 8.02 11.68
CA PHE A 112 0.56 8.19 12.82
C PHE A 112 2.00 8.38 12.32
N ASN A 113 2.73 9.34 12.88
CA ASN A 113 4.12 9.64 12.52
C ASN A 113 4.38 9.71 10.99
N ASP A 114 3.57 10.47 10.26
CA ASP A 114 3.66 10.63 8.79
C ASP A 114 3.55 9.33 7.98
N HIS A 115 2.97 8.29 8.58
CA HIS A 115 2.61 7.06 7.90
C HIS A 115 1.10 6.85 7.95
N LEU A 116 0.56 6.33 6.86
CA LEU A 116 -0.78 5.82 6.75
C LEU A 116 -0.77 4.34 7.11
N TYR A 117 -1.65 3.93 8.02
CA TYR A 117 -1.90 2.54 8.38
C TYR A 117 -3.27 2.13 7.88
N ILE A 118 -3.38 0.91 7.35
CA ILE A 118 -4.54 0.40 6.64
C ILE A 118 -4.87 -1.00 7.15
N CYS A 119 -6.10 -1.22 7.60
CA CYS A 119 -6.56 -2.53 8.09
C CYS A 119 -7.85 -2.93 7.38
N ASN A 120 -7.92 -4.15 6.84
CA ASN A 120 -9.11 -4.67 6.15
C ASN A 120 -9.74 -5.91 6.82
N GLU A 121 -9.48 -6.09 8.12
CA GLU A 121 -10.01 -7.19 8.96
C GLU A 121 -9.68 -8.63 8.50
N ALA A 122 -8.84 -8.78 7.46
CA ALA A 122 -8.53 -10.09 6.88
C ALA A 122 -7.04 -10.27 6.64
N ASP A 123 -6.39 -9.28 6.03
CA ASP A 123 -4.96 -9.30 5.77
C ASP A 123 -4.17 -8.65 6.92
N MET A 124 -2.87 -8.93 6.94
CA MET A 124 -1.96 -8.21 7.84
C MET A 124 -2.10 -6.70 7.58
N PRO A 125 -2.27 -5.87 8.63
CA PRO A 125 -2.39 -4.43 8.45
C PRO A 125 -1.23 -3.88 7.64
N GLN A 126 -1.50 -2.99 6.70
CA GLN A 126 -0.49 -2.36 5.86
C GLN A 126 -0.11 -0.98 6.40
N LYS A 127 1.08 -0.49 6.01
CA LYS A 127 1.59 0.85 6.23
C LYS A 127 2.11 1.44 4.92
N TRP A 128 2.01 2.76 4.78
CA TRP A 128 2.52 3.52 3.64
C TRP A 128 3.05 4.88 4.09
N ASP A 129 4.19 5.29 3.55
CA ASP A 129 4.89 6.53 3.93
C ASP A 129 4.49 7.74 3.06
N GLY A 130 3.62 7.55 2.06
CA GLY A 130 3.23 8.60 1.12
C GLY A 130 4.27 8.88 0.01
N VAL A 131 5.30 8.04 -0.13
CA VAL A 131 6.37 8.19 -1.13
C VAL A 131 6.59 6.88 -1.90
N SER A 132 6.61 5.74 -1.20
CA SER A 132 6.80 4.42 -1.79
C SER A 132 5.76 4.11 -2.86
N THR A 133 6.16 3.32 -3.85
CA THR A 133 5.27 2.80 -4.89
C THR A 133 4.31 1.72 -4.39
N SER A 134 4.50 1.20 -3.17
CA SER A 134 3.64 0.18 -2.58
C SER A 134 3.44 0.34 -1.07
N THR A 135 2.45 -0.37 -0.52
CA THR A 135 2.24 -0.53 0.93
C THR A 135 2.92 -1.80 1.47
N TYR A 136 3.31 -1.76 2.74
CA TYR A 136 4.03 -2.86 3.42
C TYR A 136 3.29 -3.32 4.68
N PRO A 137 3.30 -4.61 5.06
CA PRO A 137 2.68 -5.06 6.30
C PRO A 137 3.33 -4.44 7.56
N ILE A 138 2.53 -4.23 8.62
CA ILE A 138 3.01 -3.90 9.97
C ILE A 138 3.50 -5.21 10.62
N GLY A 139 4.76 -5.27 11.01
CA GLY A 139 5.33 -6.46 11.66
C GLY A 139 5.65 -7.64 10.73
N GLY A 140 5.40 -7.53 9.43
CA GLY A 140 6.07 -8.37 8.44
C GLY A 140 7.29 -7.60 7.97
N ALA A 141 8.48 -8.03 8.39
CA ALA A 141 9.70 -7.51 7.78
C ALA A 141 9.58 -7.67 6.25
N PRO A 142 10.08 -6.74 5.43
CA PRO A 142 10.02 -6.86 3.98
C PRO A 142 10.72 -8.16 3.62
N HIS A 143 9.98 -9.23 3.36
CA HIS A 143 10.57 -10.43 2.84
C HIS A 143 10.62 -10.30 1.31
N PRO A 144 11.61 -10.90 0.66
CA PRO A 144 11.66 -10.92 -0.79
C PRO A 144 10.39 -11.57 -1.36
N ALA A 145 9.61 -10.81 -2.13
CA ALA A 145 8.31 -11.26 -2.66
C ALA A 145 8.45 -12.20 -3.88
N THR A 146 9.57 -12.11 -4.59
CA THR A 146 9.85 -12.91 -5.80
C THR A 146 10.98 -13.90 -5.54
N ALA A 147 11.00 -15.00 -6.29
CA ALA A 147 12.15 -15.89 -6.33
C ALA A 147 13.25 -15.33 -7.25
N CYS A 148 14.51 -15.66 -6.97
CA CYS A 148 15.57 -15.56 -7.97
C CYS A 148 15.42 -16.69 -9.00
N VAL A 149 16.11 -16.54 -10.14
CA VAL A 149 16.15 -17.55 -11.19
C VAL A 149 17.57 -18.12 -11.27
N GLY A 150 17.69 -19.43 -11.11
CA GLY A 150 18.96 -20.15 -11.29
C GLY A 150 19.08 -20.79 -12.66
N ALA A 151 20.27 -20.75 -13.25
CA ALA A 151 20.64 -21.48 -14.45
C ALA A 151 22.10 -21.94 -14.37
N LEU A 152 22.44 -23.07 -14.99
CA LEU A 152 23.85 -23.47 -15.12
C LEU A 152 24.66 -22.36 -15.78
N ALA A 153 25.88 -22.13 -15.29
CA ALA A 153 26.70 -21.02 -15.77
C ALA A 153 27.37 -21.31 -17.11
N GLY A 154 27.56 -22.59 -17.49
CA GLY A 154 28.31 -22.98 -18.69
C GLY A 154 29.79 -22.59 -18.61
N ALA A 155 30.32 -22.44 -17.40
CA ALA A 155 31.66 -21.90 -17.12
C ALA A 155 32.71 -22.98 -16.83
N GLY A 156 32.38 -24.26 -17.07
CA GLY A 156 33.24 -25.39 -16.81
C GLY A 156 33.09 -25.96 -15.41
N ALA A 157 34.15 -26.63 -14.93
CA ALA A 157 34.17 -27.22 -13.61
C ALA A 157 33.82 -26.21 -12.49
N GLY A 158 33.15 -26.70 -11.45
CA GLY A 158 32.83 -25.92 -10.26
C GLY A 158 32.59 -26.77 -9.03
N ASN A 159 32.16 -26.11 -7.97
CA ASN A 159 32.05 -26.73 -6.64
C ASN A 159 30.62 -27.06 -6.25
N VAL A 160 29.60 -26.65 -7.01
CA VAL A 160 28.21 -27.04 -6.73
C VAL A 160 28.10 -28.54 -6.95
N ASP A 161 27.65 -29.29 -5.94
CA ASP A 161 27.57 -30.75 -6.00
C ASP A 161 26.61 -31.25 -7.10
N ASP A 162 26.83 -32.49 -7.55
CA ASP A 162 25.96 -33.12 -8.54
C ASP A 162 24.56 -33.37 -7.94
N GLY A 163 23.52 -32.94 -8.66
CA GLY A 163 22.14 -33.12 -8.26
C GLY A 163 21.27 -31.89 -8.51
N THR A 164 20.05 -31.94 -7.99
CA THR A 164 19.10 -30.82 -8.05
C THR A 164 19.33 -29.85 -6.89
N HIS A 165 19.20 -28.56 -7.17
CA HIS A 165 19.31 -27.48 -6.21
C HIS A 165 18.24 -26.43 -6.43
N SER A 166 17.75 -25.87 -5.33
CA SER A 166 16.93 -24.65 -5.32
C SER A 166 17.55 -23.60 -4.39
N TYR A 167 17.11 -22.37 -4.56
CA TYR A 167 17.60 -21.20 -3.86
C TYR A 167 16.47 -20.44 -3.16
N LYS A 168 16.81 -19.79 -2.05
CA LYS A 168 15.98 -18.83 -1.34
C LYS A 168 16.80 -17.60 -0.98
N VAL A 169 16.12 -16.48 -0.84
CA VAL A 169 16.71 -15.21 -0.41
C VAL A 169 15.96 -14.71 0.81
N THR A 170 16.67 -14.11 1.76
CA THR A 170 16.11 -13.33 2.88
C THR A 170 16.72 -11.93 2.85
N PHE A 171 16.04 -10.96 3.46
CA PHE A 171 16.61 -9.63 3.69
C PHE A 171 17.10 -9.52 5.14
N VAL A 172 18.14 -8.72 5.33
CA VAL A 172 18.66 -8.34 6.64
C VAL A 172 18.39 -6.87 6.83
N THR A 173 17.77 -6.54 7.95
CA THR A 173 17.41 -5.17 8.34
C THR A 173 17.91 -4.90 9.76
N ALA A 174 17.80 -3.66 10.22
CA ALA A 174 18.11 -3.31 11.62
C ALA A 174 17.26 -4.09 12.65
N GLU A 175 16.10 -4.61 12.25
CA GLU A 175 15.20 -5.41 13.10
C GLU A 175 15.55 -6.91 13.09
N GLY A 176 16.49 -7.34 12.23
CA GLY A 176 16.90 -8.72 12.06
C GLY A 176 16.69 -9.23 10.62
N GLU A 177 16.84 -10.55 10.48
CA GLU A 177 16.63 -11.26 9.22
C GLU A 177 15.15 -11.57 9.01
N THR A 178 14.68 -11.38 7.78
CA THR A 178 13.27 -11.62 7.41
C THR A 178 13.01 -13.09 7.10
N ASP A 179 11.74 -13.45 6.99
CA ASP A 179 11.36 -14.71 6.34
C ASP A 179 11.94 -14.78 4.91
N PRO A 180 12.18 -15.98 4.37
CA PRO A 180 12.65 -16.14 3.01
C PRO A 180 11.53 -15.97 1.98
N ASN A 181 11.93 -15.79 0.71
CA ASN A 181 11.02 -15.89 -0.42
C ASN A 181 10.50 -17.31 -0.66
N ILE A 182 9.57 -17.41 -1.62
CA ILE A 182 9.23 -18.70 -2.23
C ILE A 182 10.46 -19.32 -2.90
N LYS A 183 10.49 -20.66 -2.92
CA LYS A 183 11.56 -21.45 -3.54
C LYS A 183 11.76 -21.04 -5.02
N SER A 184 13.02 -20.93 -5.46
CA SER A 184 13.35 -20.74 -6.88
C SER A 184 12.92 -21.92 -7.76
N ASN A 185 13.14 -21.79 -9.07
CA ASN A 185 13.19 -22.95 -9.95
C ASN A 185 14.28 -23.93 -9.51
N VAL A 186 14.09 -25.20 -9.85
CA VAL A 186 15.09 -26.25 -9.64
C VAL A 186 16.13 -26.17 -10.75
N VAL A 187 17.41 -26.23 -10.38
CA VAL A 187 18.55 -26.34 -11.29
C VAL A 187 19.21 -27.69 -11.06
N THR A 188 19.59 -28.39 -12.14
CA THR A 188 20.28 -29.68 -12.05
C THR A 188 21.72 -29.52 -12.49
N VAL A 189 22.67 -29.78 -11.59
CA VAL A 189 24.09 -29.98 -11.93
C VAL A 189 24.27 -31.46 -12.22
N ALA A 190 24.53 -31.81 -13.48
CA ALA A 190 24.66 -33.21 -13.90
C ALA A 190 26.06 -33.78 -13.62
N ASP A 191 27.09 -32.94 -13.83
CA ASP A 191 28.48 -33.26 -13.56
C ASP A 191 29.24 -31.97 -13.28
N LYS A 192 29.62 -31.77 -12.03
CA LYS A 192 30.33 -30.58 -11.56
C LYS A 192 31.73 -30.45 -12.10
N ALA A 193 32.34 -31.52 -12.62
CA ALA A 193 33.61 -31.44 -13.32
C ALA A 193 33.48 -30.79 -14.71
N THR A 194 32.26 -30.73 -15.25
CA THR A 194 31.96 -30.18 -16.57
C THR A 194 31.19 -28.87 -16.50
N ASP A 195 30.20 -28.74 -15.59
CA ASP A 195 29.38 -27.53 -15.42
C ASP A 195 28.87 -27.40 -13.97
N GLY A 196 29.80 -27.13 -13.05
CA GLY A 196 29.56 -27.14 -11.59
C GLY A 196 29.26 -25.78 -10.98
N GLN A 197 28.74 -24.84 -11.76
CA GLN A 197 28.46 -23.46 -11.34
C GLN A 197 27.04 -23.06 -11.71
N VAL A 198 26.40 -22.24 -10.87
CA VAL A 198 25.02 -21.78 -11.11
C VAL A 198 24.96 -20.25 -11.06
N ASN A 199 24.51 -19.64 -12.15
CA ASN A 199 24.22 -18.22 -12.20
C ASN A 199 22.81 -17.95 -11.66
N LEU A 200 22.75 -17.14 -10.61
CA LEU A 200 21.52 -16.56 -10.08
C LEU A 200 21.29 -15.20 -10.71
N THR A 201 20.08 -14.98 -11.16
CA THR A 201 19.59 -13.69 -11.69
C THR A 201 18.30 -13.31 -10.99
N SER A 202 17.86 -12.05 -11.17
CA SER A 202 16.65 -11.53 -10.55
C SER A 202 16.64 -11.71 -9.02
N ILE A 203 17.80 -11.60 -8.38
CA ILE A 203 17.90 -11.62 -6.91
C ILE A 203 17.05 -10.44 -6.40
N PRO A 204 16.03 -10.68 -5.57
CA PRO A 204 15.12 -9.63 -5.17
C PRO A 204 15.82 -8.50 -4.43
N LEU A 205 15.28 -7.29 -4.60
CA LEU A 205 15.68 -6.11 -3.85
C LEU A 205 14.60 -5.78 -2.81
N GLY A 206 15.05 -5.32 -1.66
CA GLY A 206 14.21 -4.74 -0.62
C GLY A 206 13.73 -3.34 -0.95
N PRO A 207 12.77 -2.82 -0.19
CA PRO A 207 12.27 -1.47 -0.37
C PRO A 207 13.39 -0.43 -0.20
N THR A 208 13.45 0.53 -1.13
CA THR A 208 14.37 1.68 -1.08
C THR A 208 13.77 2.90 -0.37
N SER A 209 12.48 2.84 -0.02
CA SER A 209 11.73 3.86 0.74
C SER A 209 10.54 3.22 1.45
N GLY A 210 10.08 3.82 2.56
CA GLY A 210 8.85 3.45 3.31
C GLY A 210 8.81 2.10 4.03
N GLY A 211 9.71 1.18 3.66
CA GLY A 211 10.02 -0.04 4.40
C GLY A 211 11.29 0.11 5.25
N PRO A 212 11.58 -0.84 6.14
CA PRO A 212 12.86 -0.86 6.85
C PRO A 212 14.01 -1.05 5.85
N THR A 213 15.12 -0.37 6.12
CA THR A 213 16.31 -0.40 5.27
C THR A 213 16.91 -1.80 5.27
N VAL A 214 16.97 -2.40 4.07
CA VAL A 214 17.71 -3.64 3.85
C VAL A 214 19.19 -3.31 3.72
N THR A 215 20.00 -3.82 4.63
CA THR A 215 21.46 -3.63 4.65
C THR A 215 22.17 -4.75 3.90
N ASP A 216 21.65 -5.97 4.03
CA ASP A 216 22.23 -7.16 3.44
C ASP A 216 21.13 -8.10 2.95
N ARG A 217 21.49 -9.03 2.09
CA ARG A 217 20.62 -10.08 1.58
C ARG A 217 21.34 -11.41 1.66
N LYS A 218 20.73 -12.41 2.29
CA LYS A 218 21.33 -13.74 2.38
C LYS A 218 20.71 -14.66 1.34
N ILE A 219 21.55 -15.44 0.68
CA ILE A 219 21.13 -16.47 -0.25
C ILE A 219 21.35 -17.82 0.42
N TYR A 220 20.34 -18.66 0.35
CA TYR A 220 20.36 -20.02 0.85
C TYR A 220 20.19 -20.98 -0.31
N ARG A 221 20.86 -22.14 -0.24
CA ARG A 221 20.76 -23.24 -1.20
C ARG A 221 20.36 -24.53 -0.48
N THR A 222 19.61 -25.39 -1.15
CA THR A 222 19.39 -26.77 -0.69
C THR A 222 20.66 -27.62 -0.86
N VAL A 223 20.78 -28.70 -0.09
CA VAL A 223 21.74 -29.75 -0.42
C VAL A 223 21.35 -30.43 -1.75
N ALA A 224 22.29 -31.15 -2.35
CA ALA A 224 22.06 -31.90 -3.59
C ALA A 224 20.86 -32.84 -3.48
N GLY A 225 20.05 -32.87 -4.53
CA GLY A 225 18.78 -33.61 -4.56
C GLY A 225 17.55 -32.75 -4.19
N ASP A 226 17.72 -31.44 -3.96
CA ASP A 226 16.65 -30.50 -3.57
C ASP A 226 15.91 -30.95 -2.30
N THR A 227 16.67 -31.49 -1.34
CA THR A 227 16.15 -32.02 -0.08
C THR A 227 16.77 -31.34 1.14
N GLY A 228 16.27 -31.68 2.34
CA GLY A 228 16.86 -31.30 3.61
C GLY A 228 16.71 -29.82 3.98
N ASN A 229 17.57 -29.38 4.90
CA ASN A 229 17.57 -28.01 5.40
C ASN A 229 18.33 -27.08 4.45
N TRP A 230 17.83 -25.84 4.37
CA TRP A 230 18.46 -24.74 3.67
C TRP A 230 19.80 -24.36 4.33
N LYS A 231 20.86 -24.24 3.54
CA LYS A 231 22.18 -23.80 4.01
C LYS A 231 22.51 -22.43 3.46
N LEU A 232 23.11 -21.58 4.30
CA LEU A 232 23.59 -20.26 3.89
C LEU A 232 24.68 -20.45 2.84
N LEU A 233 24.43 -19.93 1.64
CA LEU A 233 25.37 -19.92 0.54
C LEU A 233 26.25 -18.67 0.60
N THR A 234 25.63 -17.49 0.69
CA THR A 234 26.36 -16.23 0.73
C THR A 234 25.53 -15.10 1.36
N THR A 235 26.20 -14.02 1.72
CA THR A 235 25.60 -12.75 2.12
C THR A 235 26.05 -11.67 1.14
N ILE A 236 25.10 -11.02 0.48
CA ILE A 236 25.34 -9.84 -0.35
C ILE A 236 25.12 -8.60 0.52
N ALA A 237 26.19 -7.87 0.81
CA ALA A 237 26.18 -6.70 1.69
C ALA A 237 25.71 -5.41 0.98
N ASP A 238 24.61 -5.52 0.23
CA ASP A 238 23.96 -4.40 -0.43
C ASP A 238 22.48 -4.71 -0.72
N ASN A 239 21.75 -3.68 -1.15
CA ASN A 239 20.39 -3.79 -1.68
C ASN A 239 20.29 -3.36 -3.15
N THR A 240 21.29 -3.72 -3.96
CA THR A 240 21.38 -3.32 -5.38
C THR A 240 21.76 -4.45 -6.34
N THR A 241 22.57 -5.41 -5.90
CA THR A 241 23.11 -6.47 -6.76
C THR A 241 22.04 -7.52 -7.09
N THR A 242 21.69 -7.71 -8.36
CA THR A 242 20.61 -8.62 -8.77
C THR A 242 21.11 -9.95 -9.34
N THR A 243 22.43 -10.18 -9.35
CA THR A 243 23.08 -11.38 -9.88
C THR A 243 24.13 -11.95 -8.93
N TYR A 244 24.35 -13.26 -8.98
CA TYR A 244 25.40 -13.95 -8.20
C TYR A 244 25.77 -15.26 -8.89
N THR A 245 27.05 -15.58 -9.00
CA THR A 245 27.51 -16.90 -9.47
C THR A 245 27.85 -17.77 -8.28
N ASP A 246 27.06 -18.82 -8.09
CA ASP A 246 27.34 -19.86 -7.12
C ASP A 246 28.43 -20.81 -7.65
N ASN A 247 29.53 -20.86 -6.91
CA ASN A 247 30.61 -21.81 -7.10
C ASN A 247 31.11 -22.33 -5.73
N THR A 248 30.19 -22.58 -4.80
CA THR A 248 30.49 -23.06 -3.43
C THR A 248 29.98 -24.48 -3.24
N ALA A 249 30.72 -25.32 -2.50
CA ALA A 249 30.30 -26.67 -2.13
C ALA A 249 29.20 -26.67 -1.05
#